data_AF-A0A2V5RJ48-F1
#
_entry.id   AF-A0A2V5RJ48-F1
#
_cell.length_a   1.000
_cell.length_b   1.000
_cell.length_c   1.000
_cell.angle_alpha   90.00
_cell.angle_beta   90.00
_cell.angle_gamma   90.00
#
_symmetry.space_group_name_H-M   'P 1'
#
loop_
_entity.id
_entity.type
_entity.pdbx_description
1 polymer ?
#
loop_
_entity_poly.entity_id
_entity_poly.type
_entity_poly.pdbx_seq_one_letter_code
_entity_poly.pdbx_strand_id
1 'polypeptide(L)'
;MMAPEEYIEQRLNDQIDWYDRKSITNQRWFKRLRFAEIAAAATIPLFSGFAGNSFSIKIVIGALGVLVAVIASLLGLLQLHEHWIEYRATAESLRKEKFLFLTQTDPYGKDDAFHLLVQRVEALLTKENADWAQSMMTPPKGENRA
;
A
#
# COMPACT_ATOMS: atom_id res chain seq x y z
N MET A 1 18.09 16.87 25.73
CA MET A 1 16.95 17.15 24.84
C MET A 1 17.46 17.06 23.42
N MET A 2 16.78 16.34 22.54
CA MET A 2 17.11 16.27 21.11
C MET A 2 16.81 17.63 20.47
N ALA A 3 17.68 18.12 19.61
CA ALA A 3 17.45 19.37 18.90
C ALA A 3 16.36 19.19 17.81
N PRO A 4 15.62 20.25 17.44
CA PRO A 4 14.61 20.15 16.38
C PRO A 4 15.15 19.63 15.04
N GLU A 5 16.34 20.09 14.66
CA GLU A 5 17.02 19.67 13.43
C GLU A 5 17.38 18.18 13.47
N GLU A 6 17.91 17.73 14.61
CA GLU A 6 18.27 16.33 14.85
C GLU A 6 17.04 15.41 14.76
N TYR A 7 15.91 15.82 15.33
CA TYR A 7 14.64 15.09 15.21
C TYR A 7 14.13 15.04 13.76
N ILE A 8 14.19 16.17 13.04
CA ILE A 8 13.75 16.24 11.65
C ILE A 8 14.57 15.28 10.79
N GLU A 9 15.89 15.23 11.00
CA GLU A 9 16.78 14.38 10.22
C GLU A 9 16.64 12.90 10.59
N GLN A 10 16.85 12.54 11.85
CA GLN A 10 16.94 11.15 12.28
C GLN A 10 15.58 10.45 12.43
N ARG A 11 14.50 11.21 12.63
CA ARG A 11 13.16 10.64 12.85
C ARG A 11 12.23 10.95 11.69
N LEU A 12 11.98 12.22 11.41
CA LEU A 12 10.95 12.59 10.45
C LEU A 12 11.32 12.21 9.00
N ASN A 13 12.52 12.55 8.55
CA ASN A 13 12.97 12.21 7.19
C ASN A 13 13.09 10.70 7.00
N ASP A 14 13.67 9.99 7.97
CA ASP A 14 13.78 8.53 7.92
C ASP A 14 12.42 7.84 7.78
N GLN A 15 11.40 8.32 8.50
CA GLN A 15 10.03 7.80 8.36
C GLN A 15 9.44 8.15 6.98
N ILE A 16 9.56 9.39 6.51
CA ILE A 16 9.10 9.80 5.18
C ILE A 16 9.70 8.89 4.10
N ASP A 17 11.02 8.66 4.14
CA ASP A 17 11.73 7.85 3.17
C ASP A 17 11.33 6.39 3.22
N TRP A 18 11.12 5.85 4.43
CA TRP A 18 10.64 4.48 4.60
C TRP A 18 9.27 4.29 3.96
N TYR A 19 8.31 5.17 4.27
CA TYR A 19 6.95 5.12 3.72
C TYR A 19 6.93 5.29 2.21
N ASP A 20 7.72 6.22 1.68
CA ASP A 20 7.80 6.47 0.25
C ASP A 20 8.34 5.25 -0.52
N ARG A 21 9.45 4.67 -0.05
CA ARG A 21 10.03 3.44 -0.62
C ARG A 21 9.06 2.27 -0.55
N LYS A 22 8.34 2.13 0.57
CA LYS A 22 7.38 1.05 0.78
C LYS A 22 6.18 1.20 -0.15
N SER A 23 5.65 2.42 -0.31
CA SER A 23 4.59 2.73 -1.28
C SER A 23 5.01 2.35 -2.71
N ILE A 24 6.19 2.79 -3.16
CA ILE A 24 6.70 2.47 -4.49
C ILE A 24 6.83 0.96 -4.71
N THR A 25 7.33 0.24 -3.70
CA THR A 25 7.51 -1.21 -3.77
C THR A 25 6.17 -1.92 -3.93
N ASN A 26 5.18 -1.59 -3.09
CA ASN A 26 3.84 -2.19 -3.16
C ASN A 26 3.14 -1.85 -4.46
N GLN A 27 3.25 -0.60 -4.94
CA GLN A 27 2.70 -0.18 -6.22
C GLN A 27 3.28 -0.98 -7.39
N ARG A 28 4.61 -1.20 -7.40
CA ARG A 28 5.29 -1.98 -8.44
C ARG A 28 4.85 -3.44 -8.43
N TRP A 29 4.80 -4.07 -7.25
CA TRP A 29 4.33 -5.45 -7.12
C TRP A 29 2.88 -5.62 -7.55
N PHE A 30 1.99 -4.72 -7.11
CA PHE A 30 0.60 -4.71 -7.51
C PHE A 30 0.46 -4.63 -9.04
N LYS A 31 1.12 -3.65 -9.68
CA LYS A 31 1.05 -3.48 -11.14
C LYS A 31 1.59 -4.70 -11.90
N ARG A 32 2.68 -5.31 -11.43
CA ARG A 32 3.27 -6.51 -12.05
C ARG A 32 2.33 -7.70 -11.99
N LEU A 33 1.79 -8.00 -10.80
CA LEU A 33 0.86 -9.11 -10.62
C LEU A 33 -0.42 -8.88 -11.42
N ARG A 34 -1.00 -7.68 -11.35
CA ARG A 34 -2.22 -7.33 -12.09
C ARG A 34 -2.03 -7.41 -13.60
N PHE A 35 -0.88 -6.97 -14.11
CA PHE A 35 -0.57 -7.10 -15.53
C PHE A 35 -0.42 -8.56 -15.95
N ALA A 36 0.26 -9.39 -15.15
CA ALA A 36 0.40 -10.82 -15.43
C ALA A 36 -0.96 -11.55 -15.43
N GLU A 37 -1.84 -11.22 -14.48
CA GLU A 37 -3.22 -11.72 -14.42
C GLU A 37 -4.01 -11.36 -15.68
N ILE A 38 -3.99 -10.08 -16.08
CA ILE A 38 -4.69 -9.59 -17.27
C ILE A 38 -4.15 -10.27 -18.54
N ALA A 39 -2.83 -10.38 -18.67
CA ALA A 39 -2.21 -11.04 -19.82
C ALA A 39 -2.61 -12.52 -19.90
N ALA A 40 -2.54 -13.25 -18.78
CA ALA A 40 -2.98 -14.65 -18.74
C ALA A 40 -4.47 -14.79 -19.09
N ALA A 41 -5.34 -13.97 -18.49
CA ALA A 41 -6.77 -13.98 -18.76
C ALA A 41 -7.10 -13.66 -20.22
N ALA A 42 -6.42 -12.68 -20.82
CA ALA A 42 -6.62 -12.28 -22.21
C ALA A 42 -6.16 -13.35 -23.22
N THR A 43 -5.17 -14.19 -22.86
CA THR A 43 -4.72 -15.29 -23.72
C THR A 43 -5.66 -16.50 -23.73
N ILE A 44 -6.51 -16.67 -22.70
CA ILE A 44 -7.44 -17.81 -22.61
C ILE A 44 -8.41 -17.84 -23.81
N PRO A 45 -9.15 -16.76 -24.15
CA PRO A 45 -10.01 -16.75 -25.33
C PRO A 45 -9.28 -17.02 -26.64
N LEU A 46 -8.05 -16.49 -26.77
CA LEU A 46 -7.22 -16.70 -27.96
C LEU A 46 -6.94 -18.20 -28.16
N PHE A 47 -6.44 -18.89 -27.12
CA PHE A 47 -6.19 -20.33 -27.20
C PHE A 47 -7.48 -21.15 -27.29
N SER A 48 -8.57 -20.70 -26.67
CA SER A 48 -9.87 -21.34 -26.76
C SER A 48 -10.37 -21.41 -28.21
N GLY A 49 -10.12 -20.38 -29.02
CA GLY A 49 -10.48 -20.37 -30.44
C GLY A 49 -9.76 -21.42 -31.28
N PHE A 50 -8.55 -21.82 -30.88
CA PHE A 50 -7.73 -22.83 -31.58
C PHE A 50 -7.76 -24.22 -30.93
N ALA A 51 -8.49 -24.40 -29.82
CA ALA A 51 -8.40 -25.61 -28.99
C ALA A 51 -8.83 -26.89 -29.74
N GLY A 52 -9.87 -26.81 -30.58
CA GLY A 52 -10.40 -27.96 -31.33
C GLY A 52 -10.45 -29.25 -30.49
N ASN A 53 -9.84 -30.32 -31.02
CA ASN A 53 -9.62 -31.57 -30.29
C ASN A 53 -8.20 -31.74 -29.72
N SER A 54 -7.38 -30.69 -29.73
CA SER A 54 -6.01 -30.74 -29.21
C SER A 54 -6.01 -30.77 -27.69
N PHE A 55 -5.66 -31.91 -27.12
CA PHE A 55 -5.54 -32.09 -25.66
C PHE A 55 -4.50 -31.13 -25.05
N SER A 56 -3.40 -30.88 -25.76
CA SER A 56 -2.33 -29.98 -25.31
C SER A 56 -2.82 -28.54 -25.10
N ILE A 57 -3.67 -28.02 -26.01
CA ILE A 57 -4.20 -26.65 -25.88
C ILE A 57 -5.17 -26.55 -24.70
N LYS A 58 -5.96 -27.61 -24.45
CA LYS A 58 -6.85 -27.68 -23.28
C LYS A 58 -6.08 -27.64 -21.95
N ILE A 59 -4.92 -28.32 -21.88
CA ILE A 59 -4.04 -28.23 -20.70
C ILE A 59 -3.51 -26.81 -20.52
N VAL A 60 -3.06 -26.14 -21.59
CA VAL A 60 -2.57 -24.75 -21.51
C VAL A 60 -3.66 -23.80 -20.99
N ILE A 61 -4.89 -23.92 -21.49
CA ILE A 61 -6.03 -23.13 -21.01
C ILE A 61 -6.29 -23.39 -19.53
N GLY A 62 -6.28 -24.66 -19.09
CA GLY A 62 -6.44 -25.02 -17.68
C GLY A 62 -5.35 -24.42 -16.79
N ALA A 63 -4.08 -24.51 -17.23
CA ALA A 63 -2.94 -23.94 -16.51
C ALA A 63 -3.03 -22.41 -16.41
N LEU A 64 -3.45 -21.72 -17.47
CA LEU A 64 -3.70 -20.28 -17.45
C LEU A 64 -4.82 -19.91 -16.47
N GLY A 65 -5.90 -20.70 -16.41
CA GLY A 65 -6.98 -20.51 -15.45
C GLY A 65 -6.51 -20.63 -14.00
N VAL A 66 -5.69 -21.65 -13.69
CA VAL A 66 -5.07 -21.81 -12.37
C VAL A 66 -4.15 -20.62 -12.05
N LEU A 67 -3.35 -20.17 -13.01
CA LEU A 67 -2.46 -19.03 -12.83
C LEU A 67 -3.23 -17.75 -12.51
N VAL A 68 -4.32 -17.46 -13.24
CA VAL A 68 -5.19 -16.32 -12.97
C VAL A 68 -5.77 -16.39 -11.56
N ALA A 69 -6.33 -17.55 -11.17
CA ALA A 69 -6.91 -17.73 -9.84
C ALA A 69 -5.89 -17.50 -8.73
N VAL A 70 -4.68 -18.05 -8.85
CA VAL A 70 -3.60 -17.87 -7.87
C VAL A 70 -3.18 -16.41 -7.76
N ILE A 71 -2.99 -15.71 -8.88
CA ILE A 71 -2.61 -14.29 -8.86
C ILE A 71 -3.72 -13.44 -8.25
N ALA A 72 -4.98 -13.69 -8.60
CA ALA A 72 -6.14 -12.99 -8.04
C ALA A 72 -6.22 -13.17 -6.51
N SER A 73 -6.03 -14.41 -6.03
CA SER A 73 -5.98 -14.70 -4.60
C SER A 73 -4.81 -14.01 -3.90
N LEU A 74 -3.62 -14.00 -4.50
CA LEU A 74 -2.46 -13.28 -3.94
C LEU A 74 -2.70 -11.77 -3.89
N LEU A 75 -3.29 -11.17 -4.92
CA LEU A 75 -3.65 -9.76 -4.94
C LEU A 75 -4.64 -9.41 -3.82
N GLY A 76 -5.65 -10.26 -3.59
CA GLY A 76 -6.62 -10.08 -2.51
C GLY A 76 -6.02 -10.28 -1.11
N LEU A 77 -5.09 -11.23 -0.95
CA LEU A 77 -4.45 -11.53 0.32
C LEU A 77 -3.43 -10.45 0.73
N LEU A 78 -2.63 -9.97 -0.22
CA LEU A 78 -1.52 -9.06 0.07
C LEU A 78 -1.93 -7.59 0.17
N GLN A 79 -3.16 -7.25 -0.23
CA GLN A 79 -3.73 -5.88 -0.15
C GLN A 79 -2.75 -4.79 -0.62
N LEU A 80 -1.99 -5.12 -1.67
CA LEU A 80 -0.90 -4.26 -2.13
C LEU A 80 -1.41 -2.90 -2.60
N HIS A 81 -2.67 -2.83 -3.06
CA HIS A 81 -3.33 -1.62 -3.52
C HIS A 81 -3.69 -0.67 -2.38
N GLU A 82 -4.22 -1.19 -1.29
CA GLU A 82 -4.58 -0.44 -0.11
C GLU A 82 -3.30 0.10 0.55
N HIS A 83 -2.33 -0.79 0.76
CA HIS A 83 -1.08 -0.43 1.42
C HIS A 83 -0.27 0.64 0.69
N TRP A 84 -0.14 0.62 -0.64
CA TRP A 84 0.64 1.69 -1.31
C TRP A 84 -0.04 3.06 -1.24
N ILE A 85 -1.38 3.11 -1.21
CA ILE A 85 -2.15 4.34 -1.04
C ILE A 85 -1.97 4.87 0.38
N GLU A 86 -2.14 4.01 1.38
CA GLU A 86 -1.97 4.35 2.80
C GLU A 86 -0.56 4.88 3.07
N TYR A 87 0.48 4.15 2.66
CA TYR A 87 1.87 4.58 2.84
C TYR A 87 2.16 5.92 2.16
N ARG A 88 1.60 6.15 0.97
CA ARG A 88 1.76 7.43 0.27
C ARG A 88 1.05 8.55 1.01
N ALA A 89 -0.16 8.32 1.49
CA ALA A 89 -0.90 9.30 2.26
C ALA A 89 -0.14 9.67 3.55
N THR A 90 0.38 8.69 4.28
CA THR A 90 1.21 8.93 5.48
C THR A 90 2.48 9.71 5.15
N ALA A 91 3.22 9.33 4.10
CA ALA A 91 4.41 10.07 3.66
C ALA A 91 4.10 11.54 3.33
N GLU A 92 3.01 11.80 2.60
CA GLU A 92 2.58 13.15 2.26
C GLU A 92 2.10 13.94 3.50
N SER A 93 1.41 13.31 4.45
CA SER A 93 1.05 13.93 5.72
C SER A 93 2.28 14.32 6.55
N LEU A 94 3.29 13.45 6.62
CA LEU A 94 4.55 13.74 7.31
C LEU A 94 5.32 14.88 6.62
N ARG A 95 5.40 14.87 5.28
CA ARG A 95 5.99 15.97 4.50
C ARG A 95 5.28 17.29 4.75
N LYS A 96 3.94 17.27 4.81
CA LYS A 96 3.14 18.45 5.11
C LYS A 96 3.49 19.03 6.48
N GLU A 97 3.50 18.23 7.55
CA GLU A 97 3.85 18.72 8.89
C GLU A 97 5.30 19.25 8.91
N LYS A 98 6.25 18.57 8.23
CA LYS A 98 7.63 19.06 8.06
C LYS A 98 7.66 20.45 7.44
N PHE A 99 6.99 20.65 6.30
CA PHE A 99 7.01 21.92 5.61
C PHE A 99 6.35 23.03 6.42
N LEU A 100 5.19 22.77 7.02
CA LEU A 100 4.49 23.74 7.86
C LEU A 100 5.36 24.20 9.05
N PHE A 101 6.10 23.27 9.67
CA PHE A 101 7.04 23.60 10.75
C PHE A 101 8.20 24.46 10.25
N LEU A 102 8.84 24.05 9.15
CA LEU A 102 9.98 24.79 8.59
C LEU A 102 9.60 26.19 8.09
N THR A 103 8.38 26.38 7.60
CA THR A 103 7.87 27.69 7.16
C THR A 103 7.18 28.47 8.26
N GLN A 104 7.20 27.98 9.51
CA GLN A 104 6.52 28.58 10.67
C GLN A 104 5.04 28.91 10.39
N THR A 105 4.42 28.16 9.49
CA THR A 105 3.02 28.35 9.11
C THR A 105 2.14 27.73 10.17
N ASP A 106 0.95 28.31 10.39
CA ASP A 106 0.01 27.78 11.38
C ASP A 106 -0.17 26.25 11.24
N PRO A 107 -0.06 25.50 12.34
CA PRO A 107 -0.07 25.95 13.75
C PRO A 107 1.33 26.23 14.37
N TYR A 108 2.40 26.30 13.58
CA TYR A 108 3.79 26.33 14.06
C TYR A 108 4.38 27.73 14.30
N GLY A 109 3.55 28.78 14.31
CA GLY A 109 3.98 30.16 14.59
C GLY A 109 4.09 30.51 16.09
N LYS A 110 4.13 29.52 16.99
CA LYS A 110 4.09 29.70 18.46
C LYS A 110 5.32 29.10 19.14
N ASP A 111 5.60 29.52 20.37
CA ASP A 111 6.80 29.10 21.14
C ASP A 111 6.94 27.57 21.33
N ASP A 112 5.83 26.82 21.26
CA ASP A 112 5.80 25.36 21.46
C ASP A 112 5.73 24.54 20.15
N ALA A 113 6.12 25.15 19.02
CA ALA A 113 6.01 24.55 17.69
C ALA A 113 6.70 23.18 17.58
N PHE A 114 7.84 22.99 18.25
CA PHE A 114 8.59 21.74 18.18
C PHE A 114 7.88 20.59 18.88
N HIS A 115 7.37 20.80 20.10
CA HIS A 115 6.61 19.75 20.80
C HIS A 115 5.33 19.40 20.03
N LEU A 116 4.66 20.40 19.44
CA LEU A 116 3.50 20.16 18.58
C LEU A 116 3.86 19.33 17.33
N LEU A 117 5.02 19.57 16.72
CA LEU A 117 5.51 18.77 15.59
C LEU A 117 5.69 17.32 16.01
N VAL A 118 6.42 17.07 17.09
CA VAL A 118 6.68 15.72 17.61
C VAL A 118 5.36 15.02 17.90
N GLN A 119 4.42 15.68 18.58
CA GLN A 119 3.12 15.10 18.91
C GLN A 119 2.34 14.69 17.65
N ARG A 120 2.32 15.53 16.62
CA ARG A 120 1.60 15.24 15.37
C ARG A 120 2.26 14.15 14.55
N VAL A 121 3.58 14.16 14.45
CA VAL A 121 4.36 13.12 13.75
C VAL A 121 4.12 11.78 14.42
N GLU A 122 4.33 11.65 15.74
CA GLU A 122 4.14 10.38 16.43
C GLU A 122 2.67 9.91 16.43
N ALA A 123 1.70 10.84 16.39
CA ALA A 123 0.29 10.49 16.20
C ALA A 123 0.02 9.91 14.80
N LEU A 124 0.62 10.47 13.75
CA LEU A 124 0.51 9.94 12.39
C LEU A 124 1.13 8.53 12.29
N LEU A 125 2.27 8.30 12.93
CA LEU A 125 2.94 6.99 12.96
C LEU A 125 2.15 5.94 13.76
N THR A 126 1.52 6.36 14.87
CA THR A 126 0.75 5.44 15.74
C THR A 126 -0.59 5.06 15.13
N LYS A 127 -1.23 5.98 14.39
CA LYS A 127 -2.53 5.74 13.76
C LYS A 127 -2.50 4.52 12.84
N GLU A 128 -1.42 4.31 12.12
CA GLU A 128 -1.25 3.15 11.25
C GLU A 128 -1.14 1.83 12.02
N ASN A 129 -0.44 1.80 13.15
CA ASN A 129 -0.38 0.61 13.99
C ASN A 129 -1.76 0.23 14.54
N ALA A 130 -2.59 1.23 14.86
CA ALA A 130 -3.96 1.02 15.32
C ALA A 130 -4.88 0.54 14.18
N ASP A 131 -4.77 1.14 13.00
CA ASP A 131 -5.54 0.73 11.81
C ASP A 131 -5.16 -0.69 11.36
N TRP A 132 -3.88 -1.08 11.47
CA TRP A 132 -3.42 -2.47 11.26
C TRP A 132 -3.92 -3.45 12.33
N ALA A 133 -3.88 -3.07 13.61
CA ALA A 133 -4.41 -3.92 14.68
C ALA A 133 -5.93 -4.13 14.54
N GLN A 134 -6.67 -3.08 14.16
CA GLN A 134 -8.11 -3.13 13.97
C GLN A 134 -8.51 -3.97 12.74
N SER A 135 -7.74 -3.90 11.64
CA SER A 135 -7.99 -4.75 10.46
C SER A 135 -7.72 -6.23 10.73
N MET A 136 -6.79 -6.57 11.62
CA MET A 136 -6.60 -7.96 12.09
C MET A 136 -7.68 -8.42 13.08
N MET A 137 -8.28 -7.51 13.84
CA MET A 137 -9.33 -7.84 14.82
C MET A 137 -10.75 -7.89 14.23
N THR A 138 -10.95 -7.36 13.02
CA THR A 138 -12.26 -7.36 12.39
C THR A 138 -12.38 -8.61 11.50
N PRO A 139 -13.11 -9.67 11.93
CA PRO A 139 -13.36 -10.81 11.05
C PRO A 139 -14.09 -10.33 9.78
N PRO A 140 -13.86 -10.97 8.62
CA PRO A 140 -14.54 -10.61 7.39
C PRO A 140 -16.04 -10.58 7.67
N LYS A 141 -16.68 -9.44 7.38
CA LYS A 141 -18.11 -9.26 7.56
C LYS A 141 -18.81 -10.41 6.84
N GLY A 142 -19.30 -11.36 7.62
CA GLY A 142 -20.09 -12.48 7.15
C GLY A 142 -21.20 -11.94 6.28
N GLU A 143 -21.23 -12.49 5.07
CA GLU A 143 -22.28 -12.38 4.09
C GLU A 143 -23.63 -12.68 4.76
N ASN A 144 -24.32 -11.65 5.25
CA ASN A 144 -25.75 -11.73 5.55
C ASN A 144 -26.48 -11.82 4.20
N ARG A 145 -26.54 -13.03 3.66
CA ARG A 145 -27.50 -13.40 2.62
C ARG A 145 -28.58 -14.28 3.23
N ALA A 146 -29.78 -13.68 3.21
CA ALA A 146 -31.12 -14.27 3.33
C ALA A 146 -31.52 -14.88 4.67
#